data_AF-S3APM0-F1
#
_entry.id   AF-S3APM0-F1
#
_cell.length_a   1.000
_cell.length_b   1.000
_cell.length_c   1.000
_cell.angle_alpha   90.00
_cell.angle_beta   90.00
_cell.angle_gamma   90.00
#
_symmetry.space_group_name_H-M   'P 1'
#
loop_
_entity.id
_entity.type
_entity.pdbx_description
1 polymer ?
#
loop_
_entity_poly.entity_id
_entity_poly.type
_entity_poly.pdbx_seq_one_letter_code
_entity_poly.pdbx_strand_id
1 'polypeptide(L)'
;MTIELASPPQPVPARETERSMLDRLRVRYGRTYKNGPYVGRQFAIAEHVATKPGAWGGDRIADAIVLDTWGVPHAELTEPERLDTRWGERQSVHGFEVKVSRSDWLTELRDPEKAEAWARYCHYFWLVAADRSIVRDDLPDGWGLLVPHGTSLRAAVKPTRRTALAMPLPIVVSIARAVQKTEVDMAHRSAGRGADDG
;
A
#
# COMPACT_ATOMS: atom_id res chain seq x y z
N MET A 1 19.81 -46.40 -25.27
CA MET A 1 18.73 -46.17 -24.28
C MET A 1 19.21 -45.06 -23.37
N THR A 2 18.87 -43.81 -23.70
CA THR A 2 19.33 -42.62 -22.98
C THR A 2 18.36 -42.37 -21.83
N ILE A 3 18.85 -42.42 -20.61
CA ILE A 3 18.06 -42.13 -19.41
C ILE A 3 17.99 -40.61 -19.31
N GLU A 4 16.82 -40.02 -19.59
CA GLU A 4 16.54 -38.62 -19.27
C GLU A 4 16.50 -38.47 -17.74
N LEU A 5 17.53 -37.85 -17.19
CA LEU A 5 17.53 -37.41 -15.80
C LEU A 5 16.54 -36.25 -15.67
N ALA A 6 15.47 -36.45 -14.91
CA ALA A 6 14.52 -35.40 -14.61
C ALA A 6 15.24 -34.18 -14.01
N SER A 7 14.94 -32.99 -14.54
CA SER A 7 15.51 -31.74 -14.02
C SER A 7 15.11 -31.55 -12.55
N PRO A 8 16.00 -30.98 -11.71
CA PRO A 8 15.72 -30.75 -10.30
C PRO A 8 14.48 -29.86 -10.14
N PRO A 9 13.68 -30.08 -9.08
CA PRO A 9 12.51 -29.26 -8.82
C PRO A 9 12.91 -27.80 -8.69
N GLN A 10 12.22 -26.94 -9.44
CA GLN A 10 12.42 -25.50 -9.35
C GLN A 10 12.14 -25.05 -7.91
N PRO A 11 12.97 -24.15 -7.33
CA PRO A 11 12.75 -23.68 -5.97
C PRO A 11 11.37 -23.04 -5.88
N VAL A 12 10.59 -23.49 -4.91
CA VAL A 12 9.27 -22.91 -4.62
C VAL A 12 9.50 -21.45 -4.24
N PRO A 13 8.87 -20.47 -4.91
CA PRO A 13 9.05 -19.07 -4.54
C PRO A 13 8.70 -18.90 -3.05
N ALA A 14 9.54 -18.14 -2.34
CA ALA A 14 9.33 -17.86 -0.93
C ALA A 14 7.91 -17.31 -0.71
N ARG A 15 7.21 -17.83 0.30
CA ARG A 15 5.85 -17.41 0.60
C ARG A 15 5.85 -15.92 0.93
N GLU A 16 5.07 -15.14 0.19
CA GLU A 16 4.89 -13.72 0.47
C GLU A 16 4.32 -13.50 1.87
N THR A 17 4.82 -12.47 2.53
CA THR A 17 4.44 -12.06 3.89
C THR A 17 3.86 -10.65 3.85
N GLU A 18 3.20 -10.22 4.92
CA GLU A 18 2.71 -8.84 5.01
C GLU A 18 3.88 -7.84 4.81
N ARG A 19 5.03 -8.13 5.42
CA ARG A 19 6.23 -7.33 5.27
C ARG A 19 6.72 -7.24 3.82
N SER A 20 6.79 -8.36 3.11
CA SER A 20 7.23 -8.36 1.71
C SER A 20 6.24 -7.60 0.81
N MET A 21 4.95 -7.70 1.09
CA MET A 21 3.92 -6.94 0.38
C MET A 21 4.01 -5.43 0.63
N LEU A 22 4.25 -5.02 1.88
CA LEU A 22 4.49 -3.62 2.22
C LEU A 22 5.81 -3.10 1.59
N ASP A 23 6.83 -3.93 1.47
CA ASP A 23 8.08 -3.55 0.77
C ASP A 23 7.85 -3.33 -0.73
N ARG A 24 7.03 -4.15 -1.38
CA ARG A 24 6.60 -3.94 -2.78
C ARG A 24 5.75 -2.68 -2.93
N LEU A 25 4.89 -2.38 -1.95
CA LEU A 25 4.10 -1.15 -1.91
C LEU A 25 5.02 0.08 -1.88
N ARG A 26 6.08 0.04 -1.06
CA ARG A 26 7.11 1.09 -1.03
C ARG A 26 7.81 1.27 -2.36
N VAL A 27 8.12 0.20 -3.09
CA VAL A 27 8.69 0.34 -4.45
C VAL A 27 7.70 1.03 -5.39
N ARG A 28 6.41 0.67 -5.34
CA ARG A 28 5.37 1.29 -6.17
C ARG A 28 5.19 2.78 -5.89
N TYR A 29 5.15 3.15 -4.61
CA TYR A 29 4.91 4.54 -4.16
C TYR A 29 6.19 5.31 -3.82
N GLY A 30 7.37 4.72 -4.04
CA GLY A 30 8.68 5.33 -3.76
C GLY A 30 9.15 6.33 -4.81
N ARG A 31 8.27 6.74 -5.72
CA ARG A 31 8.61 7.64 -6.83
C ARG A 31 9.09 8.99 -6.30
N THR A 32 10.24 9.42 -6.79
CA THR A 32 10.72 10.79 -6.61
C THR A 32 10.32 11.67 -7.78
N TYR A 33 10.00 12.91 -7.48
CA TYR A 33 9.77 13.98 -8.44
C TYR A 33 10.97 14.93 -8.39
N LYS A 34 11.43 15.36 -9.58
CA LYS A 34 12.52 16.32 -9.73
C LYS A 34 11.98 17.59 -10.38
N ASN A 35 12.29 18.74 -9.79
CA ASN A 35 12.02 20.06 -10.35
C ASN A 35 13.24 20.96 -10.16
N GLY A 36 14.04 21.11 -11.22
CA GLY A 36 15.36 21.75 -11.13
C GLY A 36 16.24 21.04 -10.08
N PRO A 37 16.81 21.75 -9.09
CA PRO A 37 17.64 21.15 -8.04
C PRO A 37 16.83 20.42 -6.97
N TYR A 38 15.51 20.60 -6.90
CA TYR A 38 14.67 19.97 -5.89
C TYR A 38 14.37 18.51 -6.26
N VAL A 39 14.63 17.61 -5.32
CA VAL A 39 14.23 16.19 -5.39
C VAL A 39 13.34 15.90 -4.18
N GLY A 40 12.06 15.65 -4.44
CA GLY A 40 11.08 15.29 -3.42
C GLY A 40 10.50 13.91 -3.67
N ARG A 41 9.96 13.27 -2.64
CA ARG A 41 9.08 12.12 -2.85
C ARG A 41 7.70 12.62 -3.23
N GLN A 42 7.11 12.02 -4.26
CA GLN A 42 5.71 12.29 -4.60
C GLN A 42 4.76 11.82 -3.50
N PHE A 43 5.16 10.79 -2.76
CA PHE A 43 4.32 10.20 -1.72
C PHE A 43 5.04 10.13 -0.38
N ALA A 44 4.29 10.38 0.69
CA ALA A 44 4.66 9.99 2.05
C ALA A 44 3.95 8.66 2.39
N ILE A 45 4.67 7.72 3.00
CA ILE A 45 4.16 6.39 3.33
C ILE A 45 4.18 6.22 4.85
N ALA A 46 3.06 5.77 5.41
CA ALA A 46 2.91 5.45 6.82
C ALA A 46 2.41 4.02 6.96
N GLU A 47 3.12 3.17 7.68
CA GLU A 47 2.71 1.78 7.95
C GLU A 47 2.14 1.62 9.35
N HIS A 48 1.21 0.66 9.49
CA HIS A 48 0.56 0.29 10.75
C HIS A 48 -0.02 1.49 11.49
N VAL A 49 -0.91 2.22 10.81
CA VAL A 49 -1.47 3.47 11.31
C VAL A 49 -2.71 3.19 12.14
N ALA A 50 -2.68 3.53 13.43
CA ALA A 50 -3.84 3.43 14.31
C ALA A 50 -4.77 4.66 14.17
N THR A 51 -6.07 4.44 14.33
CA THR A 51 -7.09 5.52 14.30
C THR A 51 -6.95 6.58 15.40
N LYS A 52 -6.13 6.35 16.42
CA LYS A 52 -5.76 7.35 17.44
C LYS A 52 -4.32 7.14 17.95
N PRO A 53 -3.65 8.19 18.44
CA PRO A 53 -2.32 8.07 19.04
C PRO A 53 -2.38 7.32 20.37
N GLY A 54 -1.32 6.57 20.70
CA GLY A 54 -1.25 5.80 21.94
C GLY A 54 -2.21 4.60 21.98
N ALA A 55 -2.69 4.16 20.82
CA ALA A 55 -3.47 2.94 20.65
C ALA A 55 -2.74 1.71 21.20
N TRP A 56 -3.47 0.87 21.95
CA TRP A 56 -3.01 -0.43 22.46
C TRP A 56 -4.08 -1.47 22.15
N GLY A 57 -3.68 -2.62 21.60
CA GLY A 57 -4.49 -3.84 21.43
C GLY A 57 -5.98 -3.65 21.11
N GLY A 58 -6.36 -3.73 19.83
CA GLY A 58 -7.77 -3.77 19.38
C GLY A 58 -8.28 -2.52 18.67
N ASP A 59 -7.49 -1.44 18.64
CA ASP A 59 -7.79 -0.27 17.80
C ASP A 59 -7.72 -0.63 16.31
N ARG A 60 -8.55 0.03 15.48
CA ARG A 60 -8.53 -0.16 14.03
C ARG A 60 -7.22 0.40 13.46
N ILE A 61 -6.41 -0.48 12.87
CA ILE A 61 -5.11 -0.19 12.27
C ILE A 61 -5.24 -0.37 10.76
N ALA A 62 -4.78 0.61 9.99
CA ALA A 62 -4.54 0.43 8.56
C ALA A 62 -3.13 -0.10 8.36
N ASP A 63 -2.97 -1.09 7.48
CA ASP A 63 -1.65 -1.67 7.17
C ASP A 63 -0.73 -0.61 6.55
N ALA A 64 -1.27 0.22 5.65
CA ALA A 64 -0.59 1.43 5.22
C ALA A 64 -1.55 2.56 4.84
N ILE A 65 -1.08 3.78 5.03
CA ILE A 65 -1.65 5.02 4.48
C ILE A 65 -0.57 5.68 3.61
N VAL A 66 -0.94 6.07 2.39
CA VAL A 66 -0.07 6.83 1.50
C VAL A 66 -0.71 8.17 1.17
N LEU A 67 0.07 9.23 1.32
CA LEU A 67 -0.34 10.61 1.06
C LEU A 67 0.36 11.11 -0.20
N ASP A 68 -0.41 11.56 -1.21
CA ASP A 68 0.15 12.31 -2.34
C ASP A 68 0.48 13.74 -1.88
N THR A 69 1.76 14.09 -1.94
CA THR A 69 2.28 15.37 -1.44
C THR A 69 2.40 16.43 -2.53
N TRP A 70 2.12 16.07 -3.79
CA TRP A 70 2.45 16.93 -4.92
C TRP A 70 1.35 17.02 -5.99
N GLY A 71 0.36 16.11 -5.99
CA GLY A 71 -0.80 16.19 -6.89
C GLY A 71 -0.46 16.07 -8.38
N VAL A 72 0.73 15.54 -8.71
CA VAL A 72 1.11 15.26 -10.10
C VAL A 72 0.47 13.96 -10.58
N PRO A 73 0.12 13.84 -11.88
CA PRO A 73 -0.48 12.64 -12.41
C PRO A 73 0.29 11.36 -12.06
N HIS A 74 -0.39 10.39 -11.45
CA HIS A 74 0.15 9.08 -11.14
C HIS A 74 -0.72 7.95 -11.70
N ALA A 75 -0.18 6.73 -11.69
CA ALA A 75 -0.77 5.55 -12.32
C ALA A 75 -2.21 5.25 -11.85
N GLU A 76 -2.54 5.67 -10.63
CA GLU A 76 -3.84 5.42 -10.02
C GLU A 76 -4.94 6.42 -10.40
N LEU A 77 -4.57 7.60 -10.91
CA LEU A 77 -5.56 8.59 -11.35
C LEU A 77 -6.33 8.05 -12.56
N THR A 78 -7.65 8.20 -12.52
CA THR A 78 -8.54 8.06 -13.68
C THR A 78 -8.23 9.13 -14.72
N GLU A 79 -8.64 8.90 -15.98
CA GLU A 79 -8.44 9.89 -17.06
C GLU A 79 -9.02 11.28 -16.73
N PRO A 80 -10.25 11.41 -16.18
CA PRO A 80 -10.76 12.72 -15.76
C PRO A 80 -9.86 13.43 -14.73
N GLU A 81 -9.31 12.70 -13.76
CA GLU A 81 -8.45 13.26 -12.72
C GLU A 81 -7.10 13.72 -13.26
N ARG A 82 -6.59 13.06 -14.31
CA ARG A 82 -5.35 13.47 -14.99
C ARG A 82 -5.53 14.81 -15.71
N LEU A 83 -6.72 15.06 -16.25
CA LEU A 83 -7.07 16.25 -17.02
C LEU A 83 -7.50 17.44 -16.14
N ASP A 84 -7.87 17.22 -14.88
CA ASP A 84 -8.39 18.26 -13.99
C ASP A 84 -7.32 19.30 -13.59
N THR A 85 -7.34 20.52 -14.11
CA THR A 85 -6.27 21.51 -13.86
C THR A 85 -6.26 22.13 -12.45
N ARG A 86 -7.13 21.70 -11.53
CA ARG A 86 -7.14 22.16 -10.13
C ARG A 86 -6.07 21.45 -9.29
N TRP A 87 -4.82 21.83 -9.49
CA TRP A 87 -3.65 21.21 -8.84
C TRP A 87 -3.74 21.14 -7.31
N GLY A 88 -4.37 22.13 -6.66
CA GLY A 88 -4.56 22.16 -5.20
C GLY A 88 -5.64 21.21 -4.64
N GLU A 89 -6.38 20.53 -5.51
CA GLU A 89 -7.42 19.54 -5.15
C GLU A 89 -7.03 18.13 -5.60
N ARG A 90 -5.83 17.96 -6.18
CA ARG A 90 -5.34 16.69 -6.72
C ARG A 90 -4.74 15.78 -5.66
N GLN A 91 -4.34 16.32 -4.50
CA GLN A 91 -3.82 15.48 -3.42
C GLN A 91 -4.84 14.42 -3.06
N SER A 92 -4.32 13.23 -2.80
CA SER A 92 -5.12 12.06 -2.53
C SER A 92 -4.54 11.31 -1.34
N VAL A 93 -5.43 10.56 -0.69
CA VAL A 93 -5.10 9.69 0.43
C VAL A 93 -5.47 8.29 -0.02
N HIS A 94 -4.51 7.39 0.05
CA HIS A 94 -4.70 5.99 -0.28
C HIS A 94 -4.60 5.17 1.00
N GLY A 95 -5.64 4.40 1.28
CA GLY A 95 -5.63 3.37 2.33
C GLY A 95 -5.32 2.00 1.72
N PHE A 96 -4.55 1.19 2.45
CA PHE A 96 -4.16 -0.15 2.02
C PHE A 96 -4.42 -1.17 3.13
N GLU A 97 -5.01 -2.28 2.71
CA GLU A 97 -5.18 -3.50 3.47
C GLU A 97 -4.36 -4.60 2.80
N VAL A 98 -3.57 -5.35 3.55
CA VAL A 98 -2.67 -6.41 3.06
C VAL A 98 -3.21 -7.77 3.46
N LYS A 99 -3.37 -8.68 2.49
CA LYS A 99 -3.77 -10.07 2.77
C LYS A 99 -2.85 -11.05 2.06
N VAL A 100 -2.28 -11.97 2.83
CA VAL A 100 -1.36 -13.00 2.34
C VAL A 100 -2.01 -14.37 2.16
N SER A 101 -3.28 -14.51 2.56
CA SER A 101 -4.04 -15.72 2.38
C SER A 101 -5.52 -15.45 2.14
N ARG A 102 -6.18 -16.43 1.52
CA ARG A 102 -7.64 -16.42 1.28
C ARG A 102 -8.44 -16.39 2.57
N SER A 103 -8.00 -17.13 3.60
CA SER A 103 -8.68 -17.20 4.89
C SER A 103 -8.65 -15.88 5.65
N ASP A 104 -7.52 -15.15 5.57
CA ASP A 104 -7.41 -13.82 6.19
C ASP A 104 -8.37 -12.85 5.49
N TRP A 105 -8.43 -12.91 4.16
CA TRP A 105 -9.34 -12.06 3.38
C TRP A 105 -10.82 -12.35 3.70
N LEU A 106 -11.22 -13.62 3.75
CA LEU A 106 -12.58 -14.02 4.14
C LEU A 106 -12.92 -13.61 5.57
N THR A 107 -11.94 -13.58 6.48
CA THR A 107 -12.14 -13.14 7.85
C THR A 107 -12.37 -11.63 7.91
N GLU A 108 -11.63 -10.87 7.10
CA GLU A 108 -11.81 -9.42 6.99
C GLU A 108 -13.19 -9.06 6.45
N LEU A 109 -13.64 -9.73 5.39
CA LEU A 109 -14.95 -9.52 4.76
C LEU A 109 -16.14 -9.74 5.70
N ARG A 110 -15.97 -10.50 6.80
CA ARG A 110 -17.03 -10.71 7.81
C ARG A 110 -17.28 -9.48 8.67
N ASP A 111 -16.37 -8.52 8.72
CA ASP A 111 -16.50 -7.28 9.48
C ASP A 111 -16.15 -6.07 8.59
N PRO A 112 -17.06 -5.64 7.70
CA PRO A 112 -16.84 -4.51 6.81
C PRO A 112 -16.53 -3.18 7.53
N GLU A 113 -16.95 -3.05 8.80
CA GLU A 113 -16.71 -1.85 9.59
C GLU A 113 -15.22 -1.65 9.91
N LYS A 114 -14.42 -2.73 9.89
CA LYS A 114 -12.95 -2.62 10.06
C LYS A 114 -12.33 -1.77 8.97
N ALA A 115 -12.61 -2.10 7.71
CA ALA A 115 -12.06 -1.36 6.59
C ALA A 115 -12.67 0.03 6.50
N GLU A 116 -13.97 0.19 6.75
CA GLU A 116 -14.65 1.47 6.65
C GLU A 116 -14.17 2.47 7.73
N ALA A 117 -13.62 2.00 8.85
CA ALA A 117 -12.96 2.85 9.85
C ALA A 117 -11.84 3.72 9.25
N TRP A 118 -11.20 3.24 8.17
CA TRP A 118 -10.18 3.98 7.41
C TRP A 118 -10.65 4.44 6.05
N ALA A 119 -11.35 3.60 5.30
CA ALA A 119 -11.71 3.86 3.90
C ALA A 119 -12.50 5.16 3.71
N ARG A 120 -13.33 5.55 4.68
CA ARG A 120 -14.07 6.83 4.67
C ARG A 120 -13.19 8.08 4.66
N TYR A 121 -11.95 7.97 5.13
CA TYR A 121 -10.97 9.07 5.13
C TYR A 121 -10.03 9.02 3.92
N CYS A 122 -10.22 8.06 3.02
CA CYS A 122 -9.35 7.84 1.87
C CYS A 122 -10.08 8.19 0.57
N HIS A 123 -9.32 8.73 -0.37
CA HIS A 123 -9.77 8.92 -1.75
C HIS A 123 -9.78 7.60 -2.52
N TYR A 124 -8.86 6.70 -2.18
CA TYR A 124 -8.81 5.35 -2.73
C TYR A 124 -8.54 4.35 -1.62
N PHE A 125 -9.16 3.18 -1.72
CA PHE A 125 -8.88 2.07 -0.83
C PHE A 125 -8.47 0.84 -1.65
N TRP A 126 -7.41 0.19 -1.20
CA TRP A 126 -6.72 -0.86 -1.93
C TRP A 126 -6.61 -2.12 -1.09
N LEU A 127 -6.93 -3.24 -1.70
CA LEU A 127 -6.48 -4.54 -1.23
C LEU A 127 -5.14 -4.88 -1.91
N VAL A 128 -4.13 -5.19 -1.11
CA VAL A 128 -2.82 -5.69 -1.53
C VAL A 128 -2.80 -7.18 -1.26
N ALA A 129 -3.03 -7.98 -2.28
CA ALA A 129 -3.08 -9.44 -2.16
C ALA A 129 -1.75 -10.07 -2.57
N ALA A 130 -1.21 -10.96 -1.74
CA ALA A 130 0.03 -11.69 -2.03
C ALA A 130 -0.06 -12.57 -3.28
N ASP A 131 -1.26 -13.00 -3.65
CA ASP A 131 -1.52 -13.72 -4.88
C ASP A 131 -2.89 -13.31 -5.42
N ARG A 132 -3.03 -13.27 -6.75
CA ARG A 132 -4.29 -12.88 -7.39
C ARG A 132 -5.45 -13.79 -7.00
N SER A 133 -5.20 -15.07 -6.72
CA SER A 133 -6.23 -16.06 -6.36
C SER A 133 -6.84 -15.87 -4.97
N ILE A 134 -6.24 -15.02 -4.12
CA ILE A 134 -6.80 -14.66 -2.80
C ILE A 134 -8.14 -13.95 -2.96
N VAL A 135 -8.30 -13.18 -4.04
CA VAL A 135 -9.50 -12.37 -4.31
C VAL A 135 -10.21 -12.97 -5.51
N ARG A 136 -11.51 -13.21 -5.37
CA ARG A 136 -12.33 -13.75 -6.46
C ARG A 136 -13.32 -12.67 -6.90
N ASP A 137 -14.59 -12.97 -6.79
CA ASP A 137 -15.74 -12.09 -7.03
C ASP A 137 -16.14 -11.28 -5.78
N ASP A 138 -15.27 -11.24 -4.77
CA ASP A 138 -15.58 -10.72 -3.43
C ASP A 138 -14.75 -9.48 -3.05
N LEU A 139 -14.14 -8.81 -4.02
CA LEU A 139 -13.57 -7.48 -3.81
C LEU A 139 -14.72 -6.47 -3.63
N PRO A 140 -14.75 -5.67 -2.55
CA PRO A 140 -15.79 -4.67 -2.37
C PRO A 140 -15.81 -3.65 -3.51
N ASP A 141 -17.01 -3.18 -3.86
CA ASP A 141 -17.20 -2.21 -4.93
C ASP A 141 -16.38 -0.94 -4.70
N GLY A 142 -15.77 -0.45 -5.78
CA GLY A 142 -14.92 0.75 -5.78
C GLY A 142 -13.51 0.54 -5.21
N TRP A 143 -13.19 -0.61 -4.62
CA TRP A 143 -11.83 -0.90 -4.17
C TRP A 143 -10.90 -1.24 -5.33
N GLY A 144 -9.61 -0.96 -5.14
CA GLY A 144 -8.54 -1.38 -6.03
C GLY A 144 -7.92 -2.69 -5.57
N LEU A 145 -7.32 -3.44 -6.50
CA LEU A 145 -6.55 -4.65 -6.21
C LEU A 145 -5.13 -4.50 -6.73
N LEU A 146 -4.16 -4.57 -5.81
CA LEU A 146 -2.73 -4.67 -6.12
C LEU A 146 -2.23 -6.09 -5.90
N VAL A 147 -1.42 -6.59 -6.84
CA VAL A 147 -0.79 -7.91 -6.78
C VAL A 147 0.70 -7.82 -7.12
N PRO A 148 1.55 -8.76 -6.65
CA PRO A 148 2.97 -8.78 -6.97
C PRO A 148 3.26 -8.74 -8.47
N HIS A 149 4.28 -7.96 -8.84
CA HIS A 149 4.85 -7.93 -10.18
C HIS A 149 6.32 -7.51 -10.13
N GLY A 150 7.23 -8.46 -10.36
CA GLY A 150 8.67 -8.24 -10.23
C GLY A 150 9.04 -7.93 -8.77
N THR A 151 9.61 -6.75 -8.50
CA THR A 151 9.91 -6.24 -7.15
C THR A 151 8.86 -5.25 -6.63
N SER A 152 7.82 -4.96 -7.43
CA SER A 152 6.79 -3.97 -7.15
C SER A 152 5.41 -4.62 -7.12
N LEU A 153 4.38 -3.78 -7.17
CA LEU A 153 2.97 -4.16 -7.31
C LEU A 153 2.40 -3.61 -8.62
N ARG A 154 1.43 -4.33 -9.20
CA ARG A 154 0.60 -3.84 -10.31
C ARG A 154 -0.88 -3.85 -9.93
N ALA A 155 -1.64 -2.91 -10.47
CA ALA A 155 -3.09 -2.90 -10.34
C ALA A 155 -3.71 -3.99 -11.23
N ALA A 156 -4.38 -4.96 -10.60
CA ALA A 156 -5.26 -5.91 -11.27
C ALA A 156 -6.68 -5.35 -11.42
N VAL A 157 -7.10 -4.50 -10.48
CA VAL A 157 -8.35 -3.70 -10.51
C VAL A 157 -8.00 -2.28 -10.08
N LYS A 158 -8.47 -1.27 -10.82
CA LYS A 158 -8.30 0.13 -10.42
C LYS A 158 -9.42 0.53 -9.46
N PRO A 159 -9.13 1.27 -8.37
CA PRO A 159 -10.15 1.78 -7.48
C PRO A 159 -10.94 2.90 -8.15
N THR A 160 -12.10 3.19 -7.59
CA THR A 160 -12.85 4.41 -7.89
C THR A 160 -12.49 5.49 -6.87
N ARG A 161 -12.29 6.75 -7.31
CA ARG A 161 -12.06 7.87 -6.40
C ARG A 161 -13.32 8.11 -5.55
N ARG A 162 -13.15 8.15 -4.23
CA ARG A 162 -14.18 8.48 -3.24
C ARG A 162 -14.01 9.92 -2.76
N THR A 163 -15.11 10.51 -2.28
CA THR A 163 -15.06 11.74 -1.49
C THR A 163 -14.61 11.39 -0.07
N ALA A 164 -13.40 11.79 0.30
CA ALA A 164 -12.87 11.54 1.63
C ALA A 164 -13.50 12.49 2.66
N LEU A 165 -13.84 11.94 3.84
CA LEU A 165 -14.20 12.75 5.00
C LEU A 165 -12.98 13.48 5.55
N ALA A 166 -13.20 14.64 6.18
CA ALA A 166 -12.15 15.33 6.91
C ALA A 166 -11.60 14.42 8.03
N MET A 167 -10.26 14.31 8.09
CA MET A 167 -9.60 13.52 9.13
C MET A 167 -9.66 14.26 10.47
N PRO A 168 -10.14 13.63 11.55
CA PRO A 168 -9.97 14.14 12.90
C PRO A 168 -8.48 14.32 13.24
N LEU A 169 -8.16 15.33 14.05
CA LEU A 169 -6.78 15.61 14.46
C LEU A 169 -6.04 14.38 15.04
N PRO A 170 -6.67 13.49 15.84
CA PRO A 170 -6.01 12.25 16.28
C PRO A 170 -5.51 11.36 15.14
N ILE A 171 -6.27 11.22 14.05
CA ILE A 171 -5.87 10.47 12.86
C ILE A 171 -4.68 11.14 12.18
N VAL A 172 -4.72 12.46 12.04
CA VAL A 172 -3.62 13.24 11.45
C VAL A 172 -2.32 13.05 12.26
N VAL A 173 -2.42 13.11 13.59
CA VAL A 173 -1.28 12.88 14.50
C VAL A 173 -0.75 11.45 14.38
N SER A 174 -1.64 10.45 14.30
CA SER A 174 -1.24 9.05 14.09
C SER A 174 -0.48 8.86 12.77
N ILE A 175 -0.99 9.44 11.68
CA ILE A 175 -0.32 9.37 10.38
C ILE A 175 1.06 10.02 10.46
N ALA A 176 1.17 11.23 11.02
CA ALA A 176 2.45 11.93 11.14
C ALA A 176 3.49 11.11 11.93
N ARG A 177 3.08 10.51 13.05
CA ARG A 177 3.94 9.62 13.85
C ARG A 177 4.37 8.38 13.05
N ALA A 178 3.43 7.77 12.33
CA ALA A 178 3.67 6.57 11.55
C ALA A 178 4.58 6.83 10.33
N VAL A 179 4.48 7.99 9.67
CA VAL A 179 5.43 8.41 8.62
C VAL A 179 6.85 8.46 9.20
N GLN A 180 7.04 9.16 10.33
CA GLN A 180 8.36 9.28 10.94
C GLN A 180 8.94 7.91 11.33
N LYS A 181 8.13 7.05 11.95
CA LYS A 181 8.54 5.67 12.29
C LYS A 181 8.93 4.89 11.03
N THR A 182 8.10 4.94 9.99
CA THR A 182 8.30 4.19 8.74
C THR A 182 9.61 4.58 8.07
N GLU A 183 9.92 5.88 7.99
CA GLU A 183 11.17 6.37 7.40
C GLU A 183 12.41 6.00 8.24
N VAL A 184 12.33 6.03 9.57
CA VAL A 184 13.42 5.59 10.46
C VAL A 184 13.68 4.09 10.32
N ASP A 185 12.64 3.27 10.37
CA ASP A 185 12.74 1.81 10.20
C ASP A 185 13.36 1.48 8.83
N MET A 186 13.04 2.27 7.81
CA MET A 186 13.60 2.14 6.47
C MET A 186 15.09 2.49 6.39
N ALA A 187 15.50 3.58 7.03
CA ALA A 187 16.89 3.99 7.07
C ALA A 187 17.75 2.90 7.74
N HIS A 188 17.29 2.35 8.87
CA HIS A 188 17.99 1.27 9.56
C HIS A 188 18.10 -0.01 8.71
N ARG A 189 17.03 -0.41 8.02
CA ARG A 189 17.06 -1.60 7.14
C ARG A 189 17.98 -1.42 5.94
N SER A 190 18.09 -0.20 5.42
CA SER A 190 18.97 0.11 4.29
C SER A 190 20.43 0.10 4.72
N ALA A 191 20.73 0.59 5.92
CA ALA A 191 22.06 0.53 6.51
C ALA A 191 22.50 -0.91 6.85
N GLY A 192 21.59 -1.75 7.37
CA GLY A 192 21.89 -3.15 7.70
C GLY A 192 22.21 -4.03 6.48
N ARG A 193 21.54 -3.81 5.35
CA ARG A 193 21.86 -4.54 4.09
C ARG A 193 23.23 -4.21 3.53
N GLY A 194 23.74 -3.00 3.75
CA GLY A 194 25.09 -2.62 3.31
C GLY A 194 26.23 -3.23 4.15
N ALA A 195 25.92 -3.84 5.29
CA ALA A 195 26.93 -4.45 6.18
C ALA A 195 27.14 -5.95 5.94
N ASP A 196 26.16 -6.65 5.35
CA ASP A 196 26.25 -8.09 5.00
C ASP A 196 26.85 -8.33 3.60
N ASP A 197 26.95 -7.28 2.78
CA ASP A 197 27.48 -7.33 1.41
C ASP A 197 28.98 -6.92 1.32
N GLY A 198 29.68 -6.84 2.45
CA GLY A 198 31.06 -6.35 2.59
C GLY A 198 32.09 -7.41 3.00
#